data_AF-A0A8B7D9J5-F1
#
_entry.id   AF-A0A8B7D9J5-F1
#
_cell.length_a   1.000
_cell.length_b   1.000
_cell.length_c   1.000
_cell.angle_alpha   90.00
_cell.angle_beta   90.00
_cell.angle_gamma   90.00
#
_symmetry.space_group_name_H-M   'P 1'
#
loop_
_entity.id
_entity.type
_entity.pdbx_description
1 polymer ?
#
loop_
_entity_poly.entity_id
_entity_poly.type
_entity_poly.pdbx_seq_one_letter_code
_entity_poly.pdbx_strand_id
1 'polypeptide(L)'
;MEYIIKKSFFFNLILNFFFFIIFISYRECKFSSLIKSNDVKGNVTFISMSRTAETRLVSNVILLNMSASHQSQCINKCSKTANCTSYNIFKDSQNVFQCQLLSENKYFNSNQLEKIVGWAHVSLQSIPCDRSPCKNNGTCQPDYSQNTFFCICLTKYIGEFCETELNKIISLPIKNMGCWKDDLNKAMVTLEGSS
;
A
#
# COMPACT_ATOMS: atom_id res chain seq x y z
N MET A 1 -7.62 57.69 2.79
CA MET A 1 -8.41 57.30 1.61
C MET A 1 -7.53 57.59 0.40
N GLU A 2 -6.79 56.67 -0.20
CA GLU A 2 -6.76 55.19 -0.24
C GLU A 2 -5.27 54.85 -0.51
N TYR A 3 -4.45 54.14 0.28
CA TYR A 3 -4.51 52.84 0.97
C TYR A 3 -4.90 51.60 0.15
N ILE A 4 -5.12 51.76 -1.15
CA ILE A 4 -5.42 50.67 -2.11
C ILE A 4 -4.75 51.14 -3.40
N ILE A 5 -3.54 50.69 -3.78
CA ILE A 5 -3.35 49.94 -5.04
C ILE A 5 -1.92 49.36 -5.17
N LYS A 6 -0.93 49.76 -4.35
CA LYS A 6 0.46 49.22 -4.45
C LYS A 6 0.74 47.96 -3.63
N LYS A 7 -0.29 47.28 -3.11
CA LYS A 7 -0.17 45.97 -2.43
C LYS A 7 -0.47 44.76 -3.33
N SER A 8 -0.80 44.99 -4.61
CA SER A 8 -1.35 43.95 -5.50
C SER A 8 -0.31 43.15 -6.32
N PHE A 9 0.96 43.58 -6.39
CA PHE A 9 1.96 42.86 -7.19
C PHE A 9 2.91 41.96 -6.37
N PHE A 10 3.18 42.30 -5.11
CA PHE A 10 4.04 41.48 -4.23
C PHE A 10 3.28 40.41 -3.43
N PHE A 11 1.95 40.54 -3.28
CA PHE A 11 1.13 39.52 -2.59
C PHE A 11 0.79 38.32 -3.50
N ASN A 12 0.87 38.50 -4.83
CA ASN A 12 0.55 37.45 -5.82
C ASN A 12 1.70 36.48 -6.15
N LEU A 13 2.94 36.78 -5.76
CA LEU A 13 4.03 35.80 -5.87
C LEU A 13 4.12 34.88 -4.64
N ILE A 14 3.84 35.40 -3.44
CA ILE A 14 3.93 34.62 -2.19
C ILE A 14 2.72 33.68 -2.04
N LEU A 15 1.52 34.08 -2.48
CA LEU A 15 0.35 33.19 -2.53
C LEU A 15 0.53 32.03 -3.51
N ASN A 16 1.17 32.26 -4.68
CA ASN A 16 1.49 31.20 -5.63
C ASN A 16 2.59 30.27 -5.11
N PHE A 17 3.58 30.78 -4.37
CA PHE A 17 4.64 29.96 -3.78
C PHE A 17 4.15 29.13 -2.59
N PHE A 18 3.26 29.67 -1.75
CA PHE A 18 2.58 28.91 -0.71
C PHE A 18 1.60 27.89 -1.29
N PHE A 19 0.87 28.22 -2.36
CA PHE A 19 0.08 27.22 -3.08
C PHE A 19 0.97 26.12 -3.67
N PHE A 20 2.13 26.44 -4.23
CA PHE A 20 3.07 25.44 -4.76
C PHE A 20 3.66 24.53 -3.65
N ILE A 21 3.98 25.08 -2.47
CA ILE A 21 4.46 24.29 -1.34
C ILE A 21 3.35 23.44 -0.72
N ILE A 22 2.10 23.94 -0.68
CA ILE A 22 0.93 23.14 -0.29
C ILE A 22 0.67 22.02 -1.33
N PHE A 23 0.87 22.26 -2.63
CA PHE A 23 0.76 21.22 -3.66
C PHE A 23 1.88 20.17 -3.61
N ILE A 24 3.08 20.50 -3.11
CA ILE A 24 4.18 19.53 -2.93
C ILE A 24 4.03 18.76 -1.60
N SER A 25 3.38 19.35 -0.59
CA SER A 25 3.03 18.67 0.68
C SER A 25 1.75 17.83 0.62
N TYR A 26 0.91 18.05 -0.40
CA TYR A 26 -0.28 17.25 -0.68
C TYR A 26 -0.15 16.62 -2.08
N ARG A 27 0.93 15.87 -2.32
CA ARG A 27 0.72 14.66 -3.11
C ARG A 27 -0.06 13.72 -2.22
N GLU A 28 -1.38 13.83 -2.29
CA GLU A 28 -2.25 12.72 -1.95
C GLU A 28 -1.59 11.46 -2.51
N CYS A 29 -1.27 10.50 -1.65
CA CYS A 29 -1.13 9.13 -2.09
C CYS A 29 -2.45 8.82 -2.81
N LYS A 30 -2.45 8.93 -4.15
CA LYS A 30 -3.54 8.39 -4.95
C LYS A 30 -3.48 6.90 -4.74
N PHE A 31 -4.21 6.42 -3.74
CA PHE A 31 -4.55 5.03 -3.62
C PHE A 31 -5.36 4.73 -4.87
N SER A 32 -4.76 3.99 -5.80
CA SER A 32 -5.50 3.53 -6.96
C SER A 32 -6.71 2.79 -6.42
N SER A 33 -7.89 3.29 -6.79
CA SER A 33 -9.14 2.62 -6.52
C SER A 33 -9.00 1.16 -6.94
N LEU A 34 -9.45 0.25 -6.08
CA LEU A 34 -9.80 -1.13 -6.40
C LEU A 34 -10.12 -1.27 -7.89
N ILE A 35 -9.40 -2.13 -8.61
CA ILE A 35 -9.53 -2.31 -10.06
C ILE A 35 -11.02 -2.31 -10.45
N LYS A 36 -11.44 -1.19 -11.03
CA LYS A 36 -12.58 -1.09 -11.94
C LYS A 36 -12.00 -0.72 -13.30
N SER A 37 -11.36 -1.68 -13.96
CA SER A 37 -11.21 -1.59 -15.41
C SER A 37 -12.52 -2.08 -16.02
N ASN A 38 -13.33 -1.14 -16.50
CA ASN A 38 -14.42 -1.46 -17.40
C ASN A 38 -13.79 -1.81 -18.75
N ASP A 39 -14.11 -2.99 -19.30
CA ASP A 39 -14.00 -3.24 -20.73
C ASP A 39 -14.85 -2.20 -21.50
N VAL A 40 -14.62 -2.06 -22.80
CA VAL A 40 -15.35 -1.18 -23.73
C VAL A 40 -16.88 -1.37 -23.66
N LYS A 41 -17.36 -2.49 -23.11
CA LYS A 41 -18.76 -2.80 -22.84
C LYS A 41 -19.25 -2.56 -21.39
N GLY A 42 -18.41 -2.00 -20.51
CA GLY A 42 -18.73 -1.81 -19.09
C GLY A 42 -18.52 -3.04 -18.20
N ASN A 43 -17.92 -4.11 -18.73
CA ASN A 43 -17.71 -5.37 -18.00
C ASN A 43 -16.37 -5.33 -17.23
N VAL A 44 -16.39 -5.69 -15.96
CA VAL A 44 -15.18 -5.77 -15.12
C VAL A 44 -14.39 -7.04 -15.45
N THR A 45 -13.15 -6.92 -15.92
CA THR A 45 -12.27 -8.05 -16.27
C THR A 45 -11.27 -8.40 -15.16
N PHE A 46 -11.60 -9.48 -14.44
CA PHE A 46 -10.85 -10.36 -13.54
C PHE A 46 -10.02 -9.75 -12.39
N ILE A 47 -10.70 -9.56 -11.27
CA ILE A 47 -10.12 -9.61 -9.92
C ILE A 47 -9.74 -11.08 -9.64
N SER A 48 -8.51 -11.49 -9.95
CA SER A 48 -8.06 -12.78 -9.42
C SER A 48 -7.95 -12.67 -7.90
N MET A 49 -8.65 -13.54 -7.18
CA MET A 49 -8.58 -13.59 -5.71
C MET A 49 -7.61 -14.71 -5.31
N SER A 50 -6.78 -14.44 -4.31
CA SER A 50 -5.91 -15.43 -3.69
C SER A 50 -6.58 -15.96 -2.42
N ARG A 51 -6.87 -17.25 -2.38
CA ARG A 51 -7.42 -17.93 -1.20
C ARG A 51 -6.29 -18.58 -0.41
N THR A 52 -6.14 -18.19 0.84
CA THR A 52 -5.22 -18.82 1.79
C THR A 52 -6.04 -19.69 2.74
N ALA A 53 -5.96 -21.01 2.57
CA ALA A 53 -6.70 -21.97 3.40
C ALA A 53 -6.15 -22.01 4.83
N GLU A 54 -6.99 -22.41 5.78
CA GLU A 54 -6.66 -22.59 7.21
C GLU A 54 -6.06 -21.33 7.84
N THR A 55 -6.51 -20.17 7.38
CA THR A 55 -6.04 -18.88 7.89
C THR A 55 -7.18 -17.91 8.08
N ARG A 56 -6.98 -16.97 9.00
CA ARG A 56 -7.88 -15.85 9.26
C ARG A 56 -7.03 -14.62 9.52
N LEU A 57 -7.32 -13.52 8.82
CA LEU A 57 -6.70 -12.24 9.12
C LEU A 57 -7.39 -11.66 10.35
N VAL A 58 -6.68 -11.61 11.47
CA VAL A 58 -7.20 -11.08 12.73
C VAL A 58 -7.08 -9.56 12.70
N SER A 59 -8.19 -8.90 12.39
CA SER A 59 -8.29 -7.45 12.30
C SER A 59 -9.26 -6.91 13.34
N ASN A 60 -8.91 -5.76 13.91
CA ASN A 60 -9.79 -5.00 14.80
C ASN A 60 -10.80 -4.14 14.01
N VAL A 61 -10.66 -4.05 12.69
CA VAL A 61 -11.46 -3.18 11.80
C VAL A 61 -12.28 -4.03 10.83
N ILE A 62 -13.22 -4.81 11.37
CA ILE A 62 -14.17 -5.58 10.57
C ILE A 62 -15.23 -4.62 10.00
N LEU A 63 -15.31 -4.53 8.67
CA LEU A 63 -16.27 -3.65 7.99
C LEU A 63 -17.70 -4.18 8.10
N LEU A 64 -17.88 -5.49 7.92
CA LEU A 64 -19.20 -6.13 7.96
C LEU A 64 -19.07 -7.63 8.22
N ASN A 65 -19.95 -8.18 9.04
CA ASN A 65 -20.20 -9.63 9.12
C ASN A 65 -21.47 -9.97 8.34
N MET A 66 -21.44 -11.05 7.56
CA MET A 66 -22.62 -11.54 6.83
C MET A 66 -22.61 -13.05 6.69
N SER A 67 -23.80 -13.63 6.58
CA SER A 67 -23.99 -15.01 6.18
C SER A 67 -24.32 -15.09 4.69
N ALA A 68 -23.92 -16.19 4.05
CA ALA A 68 -24.07 -16.41 2.62
C ALA A 68 -24.34 -17.89 2.31
N SER A 69 -25.23 -18.16 1.35
CA SER A 69 -25.45 -19.52 0.87
C SER A 69 -24.36 -19.97 -0.11
N HIS A 70 -23.69 -19.03 -0.76
CA HIS A 70 -22.60 -19.28 -1.69
C HIS A 70 -21.41 -18.36 -1.43
N GLN A 71 -20.19 -18.88 -1.55
CA GLN A 71 -18.95 -18.11 -1.38
C GLN A 71 -18.89 -16.85 -2.26
N SER A 72 -19.47 -16.89 -3.47
CA SER A 72 -19.51 -15.75 -4.41
C SER A 72 -20.27 -14.54 -3.86
N GLN A 73 -21.21 -14.74 -2.93
CA GLN A 73 -21.97 -13.64 -2.34
C GLN A 73 -21.08 -12.76 -1.45
N CYS A 74 -20.04 -13.32 -0.84
CA CYS A 74 -19.13 -12.57 0.03
C CYS A 74 -18.27 -11.59 -0.79
N ILE A 75 -17.68 -12.04 -1.89
CA ILE A 75 -16.96 -11.15 -2.81
C ILE A 75 -17.90 -10.12 -3.44
N ASN A 76 -19.09 -10.52 -3.88
CA ASN A 76 -20.07 -9.58 -4.46
C ASN A 76 -20.49 -8.49 -3.46
N LYS A 77 -20.60 -8.82 -2.17
CA LYS A 77 -20.86 -7.83 -1.13
C LYS A 77 -19.63 -6.95 -0.90
N CYS A 78 -18.43 -7.54 -0.81
CA CYS A 78 -17.18 -6.80 -0.67
C CYS A 78 -17.00 -5.76 -1.78
N SER A 79 -17.19 -6.12 -3.05
CA SER A 79 -17.08 -5.20 -4.19
C SER A 79 -18.05 -4.02 -4.14
N LYS A 80 -19.15 -4.13 -3.38
CA LYS A 80 -20.13 -3.06 -3.17
C LYS A 80 -19.92 -2.31 -1.85
N THR A 81 -19.08 -2.81 -0.96
CA THR A 81 -18.76 -2.19 0.32
C THR A 81 -17.54 -1.30 0.13
N ALA A 82 -17.67 -0.01 0.49
CA ALA A 82 -16.57 0.94 0.42
C ALA A 82 -15.36 0.42 1.21
N ASN A 83 -14.16 0.62 0.65
CA ASN A 83 -12.87 0.22 1.23
C ASN A 83 -12.67 -1.28 1.46
N CYS A 84 -13.60 -2.17 1.06
CA CYS A 84 -13.38 -3.60 1.24
C CYS A 84 -12.32 -4.11 0.26
N THR A 85 -11.22 -4.65 0.80
CA THR A 85 -10.09 -5.16 0.01
C THR A 85 -9.88 -6.67 0.18
N SER A 86 -10.45 -7.27 1.21
CA SER A 86 -10.40 -8.71 1.46
C SER A 86 -11.55 -9.19 2.35
N TYR A 87 -11.65 -10.49 2.56
CA TYR A 87 -12.57 -11.05 3.55
C TYR A 87 -12.06 -12.36 4.13
N ASN A 88 -12.42 -12.62 5.39
CA ASN A 88 -12.35 -13.95 5.98
C ASN A 88 -13.63 -14.73 5.67
N ILE A 89 -13.51 -16.03 5.44
CA ILE A 89 -14.64 -16.91 5.22
C ILE A 89 -14.45 -18.22 5.98
N PHE A 90 -15.51 -18.69 6.64
CA PHE A 90 -15.61 -20.07 7.12
C PHE A 90 -17.01 -20.61 6.80
N LYS A 91 -17.17 -21.93 6.90
CA LYS A 91 -18.47 -22.59 6.73
C LYS A 91 -18.91 -23.11 8.10
N ASP A 92 -20.09 -22.73 8.53
CA ASP A 92 -20.64 -23.20 9.81
C ASP A 92 -21.20 -24.63 9.70
N SER A 93 -21.67 -25.16 10.83
CA SER A 93 -22.27 -26.50 10.94
C SER A 93 -23.51 -26.70 10.05
N GLN A 94 -24.18 -25.61 9.65
CA GLN A 94 -25.38 -25.61 8.83
C GLN A 94 -25.04 -25.48 7.34
N ASN A 95 -23.76 -25.61 6.98
CA ASN A 95 -23.26 -25.40 5.63
C ASN A 95 -23.47 -23.97 5.10
N VAL A 96 -23.63 -22.99 5.97
CA VAL A 96 -23.75 -21.58 5.61
C VAL A 96 -22.37 -20.92 5.71
N PHE A 97 -22.02 -20.11 4.71
CA PHE A 97 -20.78 -19.36 4.73
C PHE A 97 -20.93 -18.14 5.63
N GLN A 98 -19.99 -17.96 6.54
CA GLN A 98 -19.89 -16.80 7.40
C GLN A 98 -18.68 -15.98 6.95
N CYS A 99 -18.95 -14.73 6.58
CA CYS A 99 -17.99 -13.85 5.93
C CYS A 99 -17.74 -12.59 6.76
N GLN A 100 -16.47 -12.27 6.99
CA GLN A 100 -16.03 -11.03 7.64
C GLN A 100 -15.32 -10.18 6.59
N LEU A 101 -15.94 -9.08 6.18
CA LEU A 101 -15.38 -8.15 5.18
C LEU A 101 -14.39 -7.20 5.84
N LEU A 102 -13.26 -6.95 5.19
CA LEU A 102 -12.11 -6.26 5.77
C LEU A 102 -11.60 -5.16 4.84
N SER A 103 -11.16 -4.05 5.42
CA SER A 103 -10.45 -2.99 4.67
C SER A 103 -8.99 -3.31 4.42
N GLU A 104 -8.46 -4.29 5.14
CA GLU A 104 -7.06 -4.71 5.13
C GLU A 104 -6.88 -5.98 4.31
N ASN A 105 -5.63 -6.39 4.02
CA ASN A 105 -5.34 -7.63 3.30
C ASN A 105 -4.08 -8.32 3.85
N LYS A 106 -3.88 -9.58 3.46
CA LYS A 106 -2.75 -10.42 3.89
C LYS A 106 -1.35 -9.86 3.57
N TYR A 107 -1.20 -8.97 2.60
CA TYR A 107 0.11 -8.44 2.21
C TYR A 107 0.54 -7.31 3.14
N PHE A 108 -0.40 -6.42 3.48
CA PHE A 108 -0.14 -5.32 4.41
C PHE A 108 -0.05 -5.81 5.86
N ASN A 109 -0.94 -6.73 6.25
CA ASN A 109 -1.06 -7.24 7.61
C ASN A 109 -0.66 -8.72 7.71
N SER A 110 0.43 -9.10 7.05
CA SER A 110 0.93 -10.49 7.04
C SER A 110 1.15 -11.07 8.43
N ASN A 111 1.59 -10.24 9.39
CA ASN A 111 1.82 -10.64 10.79
C ASN A 111 0.53 -10.97 11.55
N GLN A 112 -0.63 -10.49 11.08
CA GLN A 112 -1.94 -10.76 11.69
C GLN A 112 -2.69 -11.91 11.01
N LEU A 113 -2.08 -12.53 9.99
CA LEU A 113 -2.65 -13.68 9.31
C LEU A 113 -2.37 -14.94 10.14
N GLU A 114 -3.30 -15.28 11.01
CA GLU A 114 -3.18 -16.44 11.89
C GLU A 114 -3.63 -17.73 11.22
N LYS A 115 -3.00 -18.85 11.58
CA LYS A 115 -3.44 -20.18 11.16
C LYS A 115 -4.59 -20.65 12.03
N ILE A 116 -5.78 -20.70 11.45
CA ILE A 116 -7.01 -21.11 12.13
C ILE A 116 -7.75 -22.12 11.25
N VAL A 117 -7.85 -23.36 11.72
CA VAL A 117 -8.48 -24.46 11.00
C VAL A 117 -9.96 -24.15 10.71
N GLY A 118 -10.42 -24.49 9.51
CA GLY A 118 -11.79 -24.25 9.06
C GLY A 118 -12.04 -22.85 8.49
N TRP A 119 -11.12 -21.91 8.70
CA TRP A 119 -11.15 -20.58 8.10
C TRP A 119 -10.36 -20.52 6.80
N ALA A 120 -10.67 -19.54 5.97
CA ALA A 120 -9.80 -19.11 4.90
C ALA A 120 -9.84 -17.58 4.79
N HIS A 121 -8.67 -16.99 4.52
CA HIS A 121 -8.57 -15.60 4.16
C HIS A 121 -8.53 -15.48 2.63
N VAL A 122 -9.29 -14.53 2.09
CA VAL A 122 -9.35 -14.28 0.65
C VAL A 122 -9.05 -12.81 0.39
N SER A 123 -7.96 -12.56 -0.33
CA SER A 123 -7.53 -11.20 -0.73
C SER A 123 -7.51 -11.09 -2.25
N LEU A 124 -7.45 -9.86 -2.77
CA LEU A 124 -7.01 -9.63 -4.14
C LEU A 124 -5.65 -10.31 -4.35
N GLN A 125 -5.42 -10.91 -5.51
CA GLN A 125 -4.16 -11.54 -5.84
C GLN A 125 -3.14 -10.49 -6.25
N SER A 126 -1.96 -10.57 -5.67
CA SER A 126 -0.76 -9.88 -6.14
C SER A 126 0.32 -10.92 -6.36
N ILE A 127 0.55 -11.28 -7.62
CA ILE A 127 1.64 -12.17 -8.03
C ILE A 127 3.00 -11.70 -7.48
N PRO A 128 3.38 -10.40 -7.57
CA PRO A 128 4.65 -9.96 -7.01
C PRO A 128 4.72 -10.15 -5.48
N CYS A 129 3.68 -9.79 -4.72
CA CYS A 129 3.70 -9.96 -3.26
C CYS A 129 3.58 -11.42 -2.81
N ASP A 130 2.93 -12.29 -3.58
CA ASP A 130 2.85 -13.73 -3.29
C ASP A 130 4.25 -14.39 -3.29
N ARG A 131 5.24 -13.80 -3.98
CA ARG A 131 6.65 -14.26 -3.96
C ARG A 131 7.42 -13.83 -2.71
N SER A 132 6.79 -13.11 -1.78
CA SER A 132 7.41 -12.58 -0.56
C SER A 132 8.75 -11.85 -0.84
N PRO A 133 8.76 -10.81 -1.69
CA PRO A 133 9.98 -10.16 -2.13
C PRO A 133 10.66 -9.36 -1.01
N CYS A 134 9.88 -8.76 -0.11
CA CYS A 134 10.38 -7.94 0.99
C CYS A 134 11.13 -8.79 2.01
N LYS A 135 12.38 -8.43 2.26
CA LYS A 135 13.27 -9.05 3.23
C LYS A 135 13.07 -8.44 4.61
N ASN A 136 13.67 -9.08 5.60
CA ASN A 136 13.82 -8.51 6.94
C ASN A 136 12.51 -8.03 7.58
N ASN A 137 11.45 -8.83 7.40
CA ASN A 137 10.08 -8.56 7.85
C ASN A 137 9.48 -7.24 7.32
N GLY A 138 9.93 -6.80 6.14
CA GLY A 138 9.28 -5.72 5.41
C GLY A 138 7.88 -6.12 4.94
N THR A 139 6.98 -5.14 4.87
CA THR A 139 5.60 -5.33 4.43
C THR A 139 5.48 -5.11 2.94
N CYS A 140 4.87 -6.05 2.21
CA CYS A 140 4.65 -5.91 0.78
C CYS A 140 3.38 -5.10 0.51
N GLN A 141 3.51 -3.97 -0.19
CA GLN A 141 2.38 -3.18 -0.65
C GLN A 141 2.18 -3.41 -2.15
N PRO A 142 1.10 -4.09 -2.57
CA PRO A 142 0.82 -4.33 -3.98
C PRO A 142 0.34 -3.04 -4.68
N ASP A 143 0.86 -2.79 -5.88
CA ASP A 143 0.27 -1.85 -6.84
C ASP A 143 -0.45 -2.65 -7.92
N TYR A 144 -1.74 -2.88 -7.70
CA TYR A 144 -2.59 -3.65 -8.61
C TYR A 144 -2.76 -3.01 -9.98
N SER A 145 -2.54 -1.69 -10.12
CA SER A 145 -2.73 -0.97 -11.39
C SER A 145 -1.57 -1.20 -12.36
N GLN A 146 -0.37 -1.34 -11.82
CA GLN A 146 0.86 -1.58 -12.59
C GLN A 146 1.29 -3.05 -12.55
N ASN A 147 0.61 -3.89 -11.77
CA ASN A 147 1.03 -5.25 -11.46
C ASN A 147 2.45 -5.28 -10.86
N THR A 148 2.75 -4.32 -9.98
CA THR A 148 4.03 -4.16 -9.29
C THR A 148 3.82 -4.18 -7.78
N PHE A 149 4.87 -3.90 -7.01
CA PHE A 149 4.84 -3.81 -5.56
C PHE A 149 5.92 -2.87 -5.05
N PHE A 150 5.78 -2.46 -3.79
CA PHE A 150 6.83 -1.77 -3.04
C PHE A 150 6.95 -2.40 -1.66
N CYS A 151 8.15 -2.39 -1.08
CA CYS A 151 8.38 -2.85 0.27
C CYS A 151 8.38 -1.67 1.26
N ILE A 152 7.57 -1.78 2.30
CA ILE A 152 7.64 -0.90 3.47
C ILE A 152 8.61 -1.56 4.45
N CYS A 153 9.76 -0.92 4.67
CA CYS A 153 10.80 -1.44 5.54
C CYS A 153 10.58 -1.08 7.01
N LEU A 154 10.98 -1.98 7.91
CA LEU A 154 11.15 -1.63 9.32
C LEU A 154 12.30 -0.63 9.45
N THR A 155 12.25 0.20 10.50
CA THR A 155 13.11 1.38 10.70
C THR A 155 14.63 1.12 10.64
N LYS A 156 15.08 -0.13 10.75
CA LYS A 156 16.49 -0.54 10.71
C LYS A 156 16.97 -1.06 9.34
N TYR A 157 16.08 -1.14 8.35
CA TYR A 157 16.39 -1.66 7.01
C TYR A 157 16.05 -0.66 5.91
N ILE A 158 16.79 -0.72 4.81
CA ILE A 158 16.58 0.04 3.58
C ILE A 158 16.85 -0.82 2.35
N GLY A 159 16.64 -0.24 1.16
CA GLY A 159 16.74 -0.92 -0.13
C GLY A 159 15.36 -1.20 -0.73
N GLU A 160 15.32 -1.55 -2.01
CA GLU A 160 14.06 -1.84 -2.73
C GLU A 160 13.30 -3.01 -2.08
N PHE A 161 14.04 -3.99 -1.55
CA PHE A 161 13.51 -5.18 -0.91
C PHE A 161 13.79 -5.21 0.59
N CYS A 162 14.16 -4.08 1.20
CA CYS A 162 14.57 -4.00 2.62
C CYS A 162 15.76 -4.91 2.96
N GLU A 163 16.66 -5.15 2.02
CA GLU A 163 17.77 -6.10 2.12
C GLU A 163 18.97 -5.59 2.93
N THR A 164 19.09 -4.27 3.12
CA THR A 164 20.26 -3.65 3.74
C THR A 164 19.96 -3.14 5.14
N GLU A 165 20.77 -3.51 6.14
CA GLU A 165 20.70 -2.93 7.48
C GLU A 165 21.36 -1.54 7.52
N LEU A 166 20.71 -0.56 8.15
CA LEU A 166 21.23 0.80 8.27
C LEU A 166 22.57 0.87 9.02
N ASN A 167 22.76 0.03 10.05
CA ASN A 167 23.99 0.00 10.84
C ASN A 167 25.23 -0.35 9.98
N LYS A 168 25.09 -1.20 8.95
CA LYS A 168 26.18 -1.59 8.04
C LYS A 168 26.69 -0.40 7.24
N ILE A 169 25.81 0.55 6.93
CA ILE A 169 26.14 1.78 6.22
C ILE A 169 26.83 2.76 7.18
N ILE A 170 26.32 2.89 8.40
CA ILE A 170 26.85 3.83 9.40
C ILE A 170 28.19 3.33 9.97
N SER A 171 28.45 2.02 9.95
CA SER A 171 29.73 1.42 10.35
C SER A 171 30.82 1.50 9.28
N LEU A 172 30.50 1.96 8.06
CA LEU A 172 31.54 2.23 7.07
C LEU A 172 32.41 3.39 7.59
N PRO A 173 33.74 3.25 7.61
CA PRO A 173 34.60 4.37 7.95
C PRO A 173 34.31 5.51 6.99
N ILE A 174 33.81 6.62 7.51
CA ILE A 174 33.56 7.88 6.78
C ILE A 174 34.93 8.44 6.39
N LYS A 175 35.60 7.84 5.41
CA LYS A 175 36.94 8.27 5.01
C LYS A 175 36.98 9.05 3.71
N ASN A 176 35.88 9.20 2.96
CA ASN A 176 35.82 10.06 1.76
C ASN A 176 34.37 10.49 1.41
N MET A 177 33.57 11.00 2.35
CA MET A 177 32.27 11.58 1.98
C MET A 177 32.45 13.04 1.58
N GLY A 178 32.48 13.31 0.27
CA GLY A 178 32.34 14.66 -0.28
C GLY A 178 30.87 14.97 -0.54
N CYS A 179 30.37 16.10 -0.04
CA CYS A 179 29.06 16.63 -0.41
C CYS A 179 29.19 17.38 -1.73
N TRP A 180 28.61 16.85 -2.80
CA TRP A 180 28.46 17.57 -4.06
C TRP A 180 26.98 17.92 -4.27
N LYS A 181 26.74 19.07 -4.91
CA LYS A 181 25.41 19.46 -5.36
C LYS A 181 25.30 19.10 -6.83
N ASP A 182 24.21 18.45 -7.23
CA ASP A 182 23.88 18.32 -8.65
C ASP A 182 23.50 19.69 -9.25
N ASP A 183 23.28 19.75 -10.56
CA ASP A 183 22.83 20.95 -11.27
C ASP A 183 21.43 21.44 -10.81
N LEU A 184 20.76 20.65 -9.96
CA LEU A 184 19.47 20.94 -9.33
C LEU A 184 19.59 21.26 -7.83
N ASN A 185 20.81 21.45 -7.32
CA ASN A 185 21.12 21.82 -5.94
C ASN A 185 20.70 20.79 -4.87
N LYS A 186 20.53 19.52 -5.22
CA LYS A 186 20.19 18.44 -4.28
C LYS A 186 21.45 17.79 -3.72
N ALA A 187 21.42 17.50 -2.42
CA ALA A 187 22.45 16.69 -1.77
C ALA A 187 22.25 15.23 -2.19
N MET A 188 23.23 14.67 -2.90
CA MET A 188 23.26 13.26 -3.27
C MET A 188 24.40 12.57 -2.53
N VAL A 189 24.13 11.38 -2.00
CA VAL A 189 25.17 10.46 -1.49
C VAL A 189 25.30 9.35 -2.51
N THR A 190 26.42 9.30 -3.22
CA THR A 190 26.77 8.17 -4.09
C THR A 190 27.82 7.31 -3.40
N LEU A 191 27.65 5.99 -3.50
CA LEU A 191 28.67 5.03 -3.15
C LEU A 191 29.61 4.91 -4.35
N GLU A 192 30.73 5.62 -4.34
CA GLU A 192 31.85 5.24 -5.21
C GLU A 192 32.82 4.35 -4.43
N GLY A 193 33.13 3.18 -5.01
CA GLY A 193 34.37 2.47 -4.75
C GLY A 193 34.25 1.16 -3.98
N SER A 194 34.00 0.06 -4.70
CA SER A 194 34.72 -1.19 -4.45
C SER A 194 35.58 -1.48 -5.67
N SER A 195 36.87 -1.18 -5.53
CA SER A 195 38.02 -1.44 -6.43
C SER A 195 37.92 -0.99 -7.88
#